data_AF-A0A391PM04-F1
#
_entry.id   AF-A0A391PM04-F1
#
_cell.length_a   1.000
_cell.length_b   1.000
_cell.length_c   1.000
_cell.angle_alpha   90.00
_cell.angle_beta   90.00
_cell.angle_gamma   90.00
#
_symmetry.space_group_name_H-M   'P 1'
#
loop_
_entity.id
_entity.type
_entity.pdbx_description
1 polymer ?
#
loop_
_entity_poly.entity_id
_entity_poly.type
_entity_poly.pdbx_seq_one_letter_code
_entity_poly.pdbx_strand_id
1 'polypeptide(L)'
;MEKLLTLTIEKKWFDMILSGEKMEEGITLIQNEKGWRDINEELPDPGEYVLVSFENEGVTLPDIATYEVDKQGNGAFYPSDCEATYASVGVFVNAWMPLPEPYKGGLGNADCKP
;
A
#
# COMPACT_ATOMS: atom_id res chain seq x y z
N MET A 1 -8.45 16.74 18.60
CA MET A 1 -9.38 16.94 17.48
C MET A 1 -9.41 15.75 16.52
N GLU A 2 -8.38 14.89 16.50
CA GLU A 2 -8.28 13.71 15.62
C GLU A 2 -9.36 12.64 15.85
N LYS A 3 -9.76 12.35 17.09
CA LYS A 3 -10.80 11.34 17.38
C LYS A 3 -12.16 11.65 16.76
N LEU A 4 -12.50 12.94 16.65
CA LEU A 4 -13.77 13.36 16.02
C LEU A 4 -13.69 13.23 14.50
N LEU A 5 -12.50 13.39 13.91
CA LEU A 5 -12.27 13.21 12.48
C LEU A 5 -12.45 11.75 12.08
N THR A 6 -11.85 10.81 12.84
CA THR A 6 -11.96 9.36 12.58
C THR A 6 -13.39 8.86 12.67
N LEU A 7 -14.14 9.26 13.72
CA LEU A 7 -15.55 8.90 13.89
C LEU A 7 -16.45 9.48 12.79
N THR A 8 -16.11 10.67 12.30
CA THR A 8 -16.84 11.31 11.20
C THR A 8 -16.57 10.59 9.89
N ILE A 9 -15.33 10.15 9.66
CA ILE A 9 -14.93 9.34 8.50
C ILE A 9 -15.65 7.99 8.54
N GLU A 10 -15.57 7.24 9.64
CA GLU A 10 -16.22 5.93 9.76
C GLU A 10 -17.73 5.99 9.54
N LYS A 11 -18.40 6.99 10.12
CA LYS A 11 -19.84 7.16 9.95
C LYS A 11 -20.22 7.47 8.50
N LYS A 12 -19.46 8.35 7.84
CA LYS A 12 -19.66 8.69 6.42
C LYS A 12 -19.45 7.46 5.52
N TRP A 13 -18.47 6.62 5.85
CA TRP A 13 -18.20 5.35 5.17
C TRP A 13 -19.36 4.36 5.29
N PHE A 14 -19.92 4.17 6.50
CA PHE A 14 -21.08 3.29 6.70
C PHE A 14 -22.33 3.81 5.99
N ASP A 15 -22.60 5.12 6.07
CA ASP A 15 -23.76 5.75 5.43
C ASP A 15 -23.68 5.66 3.89
N MET A 16 -22.48 5.80 3.31
CA MET A 16 -22.22 5.64 1.87
C MET A 16 -22.41 4.20 1.38
N ILE A 17 -22.00 3.20 2.17
CA ILE A 17 -22.23 1.78 1.85
C ILE A 17 -23.73 1.43 1.93
N LEU A 18 -24.43 1.98 2.92
CA LEU A 18 -25.84 1.70 3.16
C LEU A 18 -26.79 2.47 2.24
N SER A 19 -26.39 3.63 1.71
CA SER A 19 -27.24 4.46 0.84
C SER A 19 -27.38 3.93 -0.59
N GLY A 20 -26.46 3.08 -1.04
CA GLY A 20 -26.47 2.53 -2.41
C GLY A 20 -26.29 3.58 -3.51
N GLU A 21 -25.86 4.80 -3.15
CA GLU A 21 -25.61 5.87 -4.11
C GLU A 21 -24.26 5.64 -4.81
N LYS A 22 -24.37 5.18 -6.07
CA LYS A 22 -23.39 5.17 -7.17
C LYS A 22 -21.94 4.85 -6.78
N MET A 23 -21.58 3.59 -6.97
CA MET A 23 -20.23 3.02 -6.85
C MET A 23 -19.11 3.84 -7.53
N GLU A 24 -19.40 4.67 -8.53
CA GLU A 24 -18.40 5.49 -9.22
C GLU A 24 -17.79 6.59 -8.33
N GLU A 25 -18.55 7.17 -7.40
CA GLU A 25 -18.01 8.16 -6.45
C GLU A 25 -17.15 7.48 -5.36
N GLY A 26 -17.52 6.26 -4.95
CA GLY A 26 -16.70 5.44 -4.05
C GLY A 26 -15.38 4.99 -4.69
N ILE A 27 -15.39 4.66 -5.98
CA ILE A 27 -14.17 4.40 -6.77
C ILE A 27 -13.32 5.66 -6.86
N THR A 28 -13.93 6.81 -7.13
CA THR A 28 -13.22 8.10 -7.22
C THR A 28 -12.61 8.51 -5.87
N LEU A 29 -13.28 8.25 -4.76
CA LEU A 29 -12.74 8.47 -3.41
C LEU A 29 -11.63 7.46 -3.08
N ILE A 30 -11.73 6.21 -3.49
CA ILE A 30 -10.64 5.23 -3.35
C ILE A 30 -9.42 5.67 -4.17
N GLN A 31 -9.64 6.15 -5.40
CA GLN A 31 -8.58 6.64 -6.29
C GLN A 31 -7.96 7.95 -5.78
N ASN A 32 -8.77 8.89 -5.27
CA ASN A 32 -8.29 10.21 -4.82
C ASN A 32 -7.86 10.26 -3.33
N GLU A 33 -8.38 9.39 -2.45
CA GLU A 33 -8.06 9.39 -1.01
C GLU A 33 -7.08 8.26 -0.59
N LYS A 34 -6.83 7.22 -1.41
CA LYS A 34 -5.97 6.08 -0.99
C LYS A 34 -4.54 6.04 -1.54
N GLY A 35 -4.08 7.02 -2.32
CA GLY A 35 -2.64 7.20 -2.59
C GLY A 35 -1.93 6.04 -3.31
N TRP A 36 -2.67 5.18 -4.01
CA TRP A 36 -2.10 4.19 -4.92
C TRP A 36 -1.51 4.90 -6.14
N ARG A 37 -0.25 4.60 -6.45
CA ARG A 37 0.51 5.13 -7.58
C ARG A 37 0.90 3.98 -8.49
N ASP A 38 0.67 4.16 -9.79
CA ASP A 38 1.10 3.20 -10.79
C ASP A 38 2.63 3.18 -10.83
N ILE A 39 3.23 1.98 -10.85
CA ILE A 39 4.70 1.83 -10.87
C ILE A 39 5.34 2.42 -12.14
N ASN A 40 4.56 2.63 -13.20
CA ASN A 40 5.00 3.25 -14.44
C ASN A 40 5.00 4.78 -14.38
N GLU A 41 4.28 5.37 -13.41
CA GLU A 41 4.24 6.81 -13.19
C GLU A 41 5.28 7.24 -12.16
N GLU A 42 5.36 6.50 -11.06
CA GLU A 42 6.27 6.79 -9.94
C GLU A 42 6.60 5.50 -9.18
N LEU A 43 7.83 5.39 -8.70
CA LEU A 43 8.28 4.29 -7.84
C LEU A 43 8.49 4.79 -6.41
N PRO A 44 8.38 3.92 -5.40
CA PRO A 44 8.68 4.30 -4.02
C PRO A 44 10.15 4.71 -3.85
N ASP A 45 10.41 5.47 -2.78
CA ASP A 45 11.78 5.68 -2.33
C ASP A 45 12.39 4.32 -1.89
N PRO A 46 13.64 4.01 -2.31
CA PRO A 46 14.26 2.75 -1.98
C PRO A 46 14.39 2.52 -0.46
N GLY A 47 14.11 1.30 -0.02
CA GLY A 47 14.18 0.89 1.39
C GLY A 47 12.97 1.27 2.26
N GLU A 48 11.96 1.97 1.71
CA GLU A 48 10.71 2.22 2.41
C GLU A 48 9.77 1.01 2.33
N TYR A 49 9.05 0.76 3.44
CA TYR A 49 7.94 -0.19 3.43
C TYR A 49 6.70 0.45 2.80
N VAL A 50 6.13 -0.26 1.82
CA VAL A 50 4.94 0.14 1.08
C VAL A 50 3.93 -0.98 1.01
N LEU A 51 2.66 -0.65 0.78
CA LEU A 51 1.70 -1.62 0.28
C LEU A 51 1.86 -1.73 -1.24
N VAL A 52 1.80 -2.95 -1.74
CA VAL A 52 1.81 -3.25 -3.19
C VAL A 52 0.56 -4.01 -3.60
N SER A 53 0.12 -3.79 -4.84
CA SER A 53 -0.88 -4.59 -5.51
C SER A 53 -0.27 -5.29 -6.72
N PHE A 54 -0.97 -6.28 -7.25
CA PHE A 54 -0.45 -7.18 -8.27
C PHE A 54 -1.29 -7.15 -9.54
N GLU A 55 -0.62 -7.31 -10.69
CA GLU A 55 -1.28 -7.49 -12.00
C GLU A 55 -1.84 -8.91 -12.17
N ASN A 56 -1.27 -9.89 -11.45
CA ASN A 56 -1.59 -11.30 -11.61
C ASN A 56 -3.08 -11.61 -11.31
N GLU A 57 -3.74 -12.31 -12.24
CA GLU A 57 -5.09 -12.83 -12.01
C GLU A 57 -5.13 -13.77 -10.79
N GLY A 58 -6.11 -13.55 -9.90
CA GLY A 58 -6.27 -14.35 -8.68
C GLY A 58 -5.45 -13.89 -7.47
N VAL A 59 -4.55 -12.91 -7.63
CA VAL A 59 -3.85 -12.27 -6.52
C VAL A 59 -4.58 -10.97 -6.14
N THR A 60 -5.58 -11.10 -5.26
CA THR A 60 -6.51 -10.01 -4.95
C THR A 60 -6.19 -9.26 -3.67
N LEU A 61 -5.25 -9.77 -2.86
CA LEU A 61 -4.85 -9.14 -1.60
C LEU A 61 -3.55 -8.35 -1.80
N PRO A 62 -3.48 -7.09 -1.31
CA PRO A 62 -2.24 -6.36 -1.26
C PRO A 62 -1.28 -6.97 -0.24
N ASP A 63 0.00 -6.68 -0.39
CA ASP A 63 1.08 -7.17 0.48
C ASP A 63 2.01 -6.02 0.90
N ILE A 64 2.87 -6.25 1.90
CA ILE A 64 3.89 -5.29 2.34
C ILE A 64 5.22 -5.62 1.67
N ALA A 65 5.77 -4.64 0.96
CA ALA A 65 7.00 -4.78 0.21
C ALA A 65 8.00 -3.66 0.52
N THR A 66 9.25 -3.90 0.12
CA THR A 66 10.28 -2.86 -0.04
C THR A 66 10.66 -2.79 -1.52
N TYR A 67 10.92 -1.58 -2.00
CA TYR A 67 11.52 -1.35 -3.31
C TYR A 67 13.02 -1.12 -3.12
N GLU A 68 13.85 -1.82 -3.88
CA GLU A 68 15.31 -1.72 -3.79
C GLU A 68 15.90 -1.50 -5.17
N VAL A 69 16.97 -0.71 -5.24
CA VAL A 69 17.68 -0.38 -6.49
C VAL A 69 19.12 -0.88 -6.42
N ASP A 70 19.50 -1.71 -7.39
CA ASP A 70 20.86 -2.23 -7.48
C ASP A 70 21.88 -1.16 -7.94
N LYS A 71 23.17 -1.52 -7.93
CA LYS A 71 24.26 -0.62 -8.36
C LYS A 71 24.18 -0.22 -9.84
N GLN A 72 23.40 -0.93 -10.65
CA GLN A 72 23.20 -0.67 -12.07
C GLN A 72 21.94 0.20 -12.31
N GLY A 73 21.19 0.54 -11.26
CA GLY A 73 19.96 1.29 -11.35
C GLY A 73 18.73 0.43 -11.64
N ASN A 74 18.84 -0.91 -11.56
CA ASN A 74 17.68 -1.80 -11.73
C ASN A 74 16.92 -1.92 -10.41
N GLY A 75 15.63 -1.66 -10.46
CA GLY A 75 14.75 -1.78 -9.32
C GLY A 75 14.06 -3.13 -9.21
N ALA A 76 13.83 -3.60 -7.99
CA ALA A 76 12.97 -4.76 -7.73
C ALA A 76 12.17 -4.60 -6.44
N PHE A 77 10.98 -5.20 -6.42
CA PHE A 77 10.15 -5.29 -5.22
C PHE A 77 10.40 -6.62 -4.50
N TYR A 78 10.58 -6.53 -3.18
CA TYR A 78 10.80 -7.64 -2.27
C TYR A 78 9.65 -7.71 -1.24
N PRO A 79 9.05 -8.88 -1.00
CA PRO A 79 8.15 -9.07 0.14
C PRO A 79 8.89 -8.79 1.45
N SER A 80 8.20 -8.20 2.43
CA SER A 80 8.82 -7.85 3.72
C SER A 80 9.39 -9.04 4.51
N ASP A 81 8.91 -10.25 4.25
CA ASP A 81 9.26 -11.50 4.94
C ASP A 81 10.07 -12.47 4.06
N CYS A 82 10.53 -12.04 2.88
CA CYS A 82 11.22 -12.91 1.93
C CYS A 82 12.39 -12.22 1.21
N GLU A 83 13.49 -12.94 1.01
CA GLU A 83 14.64 -12.45 0.24
C GLU A 83 14.44 -12.57 -1.29
N ALA A 84 13.46 -13.36 -1.75
CA ALA A 84 13.16 -13.51 -3.17
C ALA A 84 12.24 -12.39 -3.66
N THR A 85 12.57 -11.77 -4.79
CA THR A 85 11.70 -10.75 -5.42
C THR A 85 10.39 -11.37 -5.90
N TYR A 86 9.31 -10.58 -5.96
CA TYR A 86 8.06 -11.02 -6.58
C TYR A 86 8.28 -11.49 -8.03
N ALA A 87 9.07 -10.75 -8.80
CA ALA A 87 9.34 -11.06 -10.20
C ALA A 87 10.06 -12.42 -10.37
N SER A 88 10.92 -12.80 -9.41
CA SER A 88 11.62 -14.10 -9.46
C SER A 88 10.70 -15.32 -9.31
N VAL A 89 9.51 -15.13 -8.75
CA VAL A 89 8.48 -16.17 -8.60
C VAL A 89 7.28 -15.97 -9.53
N GLY A 90 7.39 -15.06 -10.51
CA GLY A 90 6.34 -14.81 -11.51
C GLY A 90 5.18 -13.95 -11.01
N VAL A 91 5.38 -13.18 -9.95
CA VAL A 91 4.42 -12.20 -9.42
C VAL A 91 4.86 -10.79 -9.82
N PHE A 92 3.93 -9.99 -10.32
CA PHE A 92 4.19 -8.67 -10.89
C PHE A 92 3.40 -7.61 -10.14
N VAL A 93 4.13 -6.66 -9.55
CA VAL A 93 3.55 -5.49 -8.89
C VAL A 93 3.07 -4.51 -9.95
N ASN A 94 1.89 -3.92 -9.78
CA ASN A 94 1.33 -2.91 -10.70
C ASN A 94 1.13 -1.53 -10.06
N ALA A 95 0.92 -1.46 -8.74
CA ALA A 95 0.78 -0.20 -8.04
C ALA A 95 1.29 -0.32 -6.60
N TRP A 96 1.57 0.83 -5.99
CA TRP A 96 2.03 0.92 -4.61
C TRP A 96 1.40 2.11 -3.87
N MET A 97 1.39 2.05 -2.55
CA MET A 97 1.11 3.22 -1.70
C MET A 97 1.95 3.19 -0.43
N PRO A 98 2.27 4.35 0.19
CA PRO A 98 2.90 4.37 1.51
C PRO A 98 2.07 3.57 2.54
N LEU A 99 2.73 2.89 3.48
CA LEU A 99 2.03 2.25 4.60
C LEU A 99 1.15 3.28 5.35
N PRO A 100 -0.08 2.94 5.78
CA PRO A 100 -0.87 3.83 6.62
C PRO A 100 -0.18 4.12 7.97
N GLU A 101 -0.40 5.31 8.53
CA GLU A 101 0.22 5.80 9.77
C GLU A 101 0.27 4.82 10.97
N PRO A 102 -0.74 3.95 11.27
CA PRO A 102 -0.59 2.98 12.36
C PRO A 102 0.48 1.91 12.10
N TYR A 103 0.84 1.66 10.83
CA TYR A 103 1.78 0.61 10.42
C TYR A 103 3.19 1.11 10.10
N LYS A 104 3.38 2.43 9.93
CA LYS A 104 4.71 3.03 9.72
C LYS A 104 5.65 2.86 10.92
N GLY A 105 5.10 2.49 12.09
CA GLY A 105 5.86 2.28 13.31
C GLY A 105 6.36 3.60 13.91
N GLY A 106 5.97 3.89 15.15
CA GLY A 106 6.80 4.75 15.97
C GLY A 106 8.14 4.05 16.17
N LEU A 107 9.18 4.44 15.43
CA LEU A 107 10.57 4.01 15.60
C LEU A 107 11.16 4.53 16.94
N GLY A 108 10.39 4.44 18.02
CA GLY A 108 10.81 4.68 19.39
C GLY A 108 10.90 3.33 20.10
N ASN A 109 12.09 2.76 20.12
CA ASN A 109 12.51 1.68 21.01
C ASN A 109 11.65 0.40 20.98
N ALA A 110 11.69 -0.34 19.88
CA ALA A 110 11.57 -1.79 19.98
C ALA A 110 12.97 -2.37 19.76
N ASP A 111 13.70 -2.54 20.86
CA ASP A 111 14.85 -3.44 20.94
C ASP A 111 14.38 -4.86 20.58
N CYS A 112 14.36 -5.20 19.30
CA CYS A 112 14.38 -6.60 18.89
C CYS A 112 15.80 -7.11 19.09
N LYS A 113 16.11 -7.53 20.32
CA LYS A 113 17.26 -8.42 20.54
C LYS A 113 16.93 -9.83 20.05
N PRO A 114 17.96 -10.54 19.53
CA PRO A 114 17.83 -11.92 19.03
C PRO A 114 17.44 -12.92 20.12
#